data_AF-A0A508TYW4-F1
#
_entry.id   AF-A0A508TYW4-F1
#
_cell.length_a   1.000
_cell.length_b   1.000
_cell.length_c   1.000
_cell.angle_alpha   90.00
_cell.angle_beta   90.00
_cell.angle_gamma   90.00
#
_symmetry.space_group_name_H-M   'P 1'
#
loop_
_entity.id
_entity.type
_entity.pdbx_description
1 polymer ?
#
loop_
_entity_poly.entity_id
_entity_poly.type
_entity_poly.pdbx_seq_one_letter_code
_entity_poly.pdbx_strand_id
1 'polypeptide(L)'
;MSEDQIKLSGKIVHVFAHRFVVQTSKGVVLADLTPHGADLVELRIGADVELEGEQKPSELKVTRFACDGASLAIQRKEKPDHGHHKPADPATAIEAARSAGFEPMGAPRRKPKHFEIDGRRNGETYELHIELDGRIRKAKLIGNGHEAA
;
A
#
# COMPACT_ATOMS: atom_id res chain seq x y z
N MET A 1 11.59 -8.87 11.62
CA MET A 1 11.09 -10.13 11.03
C MET A 1 12.02 -10.41 9.87
N SER A 2 12.85 -11.44 10.00
CA SER A 2 13.87 -11.75 9.01
C SER A 2 13.19 -12.04 7.66
N GLU A 3 13.59 -11.27 6.67
CA GLU A 3 13.16 -11.44 5.30
C GLU A 3 13.92 -12.65 4.74
N ASP A 4 13.24 -13.77 4.52
CA ASP A 4 13.87 -15.00 4.00
C ASP A 4 14.16 -14.81 2.52
N GLN A 5 15.43 -14.59 2.20
CA GLN A 5 15.91 -14.60 0.83
C GLN A 5 15.93 -16.04 0.32
N ILE A 6 15.18 -16.32 -0.74
CA ILE A 6 15.11 -17.66 -1.34
C ILE A 6 15.52 -17.63 -2.80
N LYS A 7 16.03 -18.78 -3.27
CA LYS A 7 16.23 -19.10 -4.67
C LYS A 7 15.31 -20.24 -5.09
N LEU A 8 14.64 -20.11 -6.22
CA LEU A 8 13.81 -21.18 -6.79
C LEU A 8 13.92 -21.23 -8.31
N SER A 9 13.55 -22.38 -8.87
CA SER A 9 13.41 -22.57 -10.31
C SER A 9 12.10 -23.27 -10.63
N GLY A 10 11.56 -23.01 -11.82
CA GLY A 10 10.32 -23.60 -12.25
C GLY A 10 9.79 -23.01 -13.55
N LYS A 11 8.55 -23.35 -13.87
CA LYS A 11 7.87 -22.94 -15.10
C LYS A 11 6.79 -21.90 -14.81
N ILE A 12 6.75 -20.83 -15.58
CA ILE A 12 5.67 -19.84 -15.50
C ILE A 12 4.37 -20.46 -16.02
N VAL A 13 3.32 -20.48 -15.20
CA VAL A 13 2.00 -21.06 -15.57
C VAL A 13 0.91 -20.01 -15.72
N HIS A 14 1.02 -18.85 -15.04
CA HIS A 14 0.09 -17.73 -15.20
C HIS A 14 0.82 -16.40 -15.09
N VAL A 15 0.32 -15.36 -15.77
CA VAL A 15 0.84 -13.99 -15.72
C VAL A 15 -0.31 -13.01 -15.51
N PHE A 16 -0.13 -12.07 -14.59
CA PHE A 16 -1.06 -11.04 -14.15
C PHE A 16 -0.31 -9.70 -14.04
N ALA A 17 -0.16 -9.00 -15.18
CA ALA A 17 0.69 -7.81 -15.27
C ALA A 17 2.11 -8.09 -14.74
N HIS A 18 2.51 -7.49 -13.61
CA HIS A 18 3.83 -7.66 -13.00
C HIS A 18 3.93 -8.84 -12.01
N ARG A 19 2.85 -9.59 -11.83
CA ARG A 19 2.80 -10.79 -11.00
C ARG A 19 2.62 -12.02 -11.86
N PHE A 20 3.14 -13.15 -11.43
CA PHE A 20 3.09 -14.39 -12.19
C PHE A 20 3.23 -15.58 -11.27
N VAL A 21 2.73 -16.72 -11.72
CA VAL A 21 2.73 -17.96 -10.95
C VAL A 21 3.78 -18.88 -11.52
N VAL A 22 4.66 -19.39 -10.67
CA VAL A 22 5.70 -20.36 -11.01
C VAL A 22 5.38 -21.70 -10.39
N GLN A 23 5.25 -22.72 -11.24
CA GLN A 23 5.20 -24.11 -10.81
C GLN A 23 6.61 -24.61 -10.58
N THR A 24 6.93 -24.96 -9.33
CA THR A 24 8.21 -25.55 -8.91
C THR A 24 8.02 -27.03 -8.57
N SER A 25 9.11 -27.73 -8.27
CA SER A 25 9.07 -29.11 -7.76
C SER A 25 8.47 -29.23 -6.36
N LYS A 26 8.48 -28.14 -5.57
CA LYS A 26 7.98 -28.11 -4.19
C LYS A 26 6.55 -27.57 -4.06
N GLY A 27 5.96 -27.10 -5.16
CA GLY A 27 4.65 -26.49 -5.18
C GLY A 27 4.59 -25.23 -6.05
N VAL A 28 3.54 -24.46 -5.84
CA VAL A 28 3.22 -23.26 -6.62
C VAL A 28 3.60 -22.01 -5.85
N VAL A 29 4.28 -21.07 -6.51
CA VAL A 29 4.69 -19.80 -5.91
C VAL A 29 4.16 -18.63 -6.73
N LEU A 30 3.54 -17.66 -6.06
CA LEU A 30 3.23 -16.36 -6.65
C LEU A 30 4.47 -15.47 -6.56
N ALA A 31 4.94 -14.97 -7.69
CA ALA A 31 6.08 -14.08 -7.81
C ALA A 31 5.66 -12.69 -8.31
N ASP A 32 6.39 -11.66 -7.88
CA ASP A 32 6.09 -10.26 -8.17
C ASP A 32 7.38 -9.51 -8.52
N LEU A 33 7.46 -8.98 -9.75
CA LEU A 33 8.58 -8.17 -10.26
C LEU A 33 8.47 -6.69 -9.89
N THR A 34 7.35 -6.27 -9.31
CA THR A 34 6.87 -4.89 -9.25
C THR A 34 6.63 -4.28 -10.64
N PRO A 35 5.86 -3.18 -10.76
CA PRO A 35 5.68 -2.52 -12.06
C PRO A 35 7.00 -2.20 -12.76
N HIS A 36 8.00 -1.73 -12.02
CA HIS A 36 9.31 -1.37 -12.59
C HIS A 36 10.07 -2.58 -13.15
N GLY A 37 10.03 -3.73 -12.46
CA GLY A 37 10.69 -4.94 -12.97
C GLY A 37 9.97 -5.54 -14.18
N ALA A 38 8.64 -5.38 -14.26
CA ALA A 38 7.86 -5.82 -15.41
C ALA A 38 8.15 -5.00 -16.69
N ASP A 39 8.59 -3.74 -16.56
CA ASP A 39 9.06 -2.95 -17.71
C ASP A 39 10.38 -3.48 -18.29
N LEU A 40 11.13 -4.29 -17.52
CA LEU A 40 12.45 -4.81 -17.90
C LEU A 40 12.43 -6.27 -18.36
N VAL A 41 11.34 -6.99 -18.10
CA VAL A 41 11.24 -8.44 -18.32
C VAL A 41 9.97 -8.76 -19.10
N GLU A 42 10.13 -9.44 -20.24
CA GLU A 42 9.01 -10.02 -20.95
C GLU A 42 8.61 -11.36 -20.31
N LEU A 43 7.51 -11.35 -19.54
CA LEU A 43 6.97 -12.56 -18.94
C LEU A 43 6.21 -13.40 -19.97
N ARG A 44 6.63 -14.66 -20.14
CA ARG A 44 6.01 -15.61 -21.08
C ARG A 44 5.52 -16.86 -20.34
N ILE A 45 4.26 -17.22 -20.53
CA ILE A 45 3.72 -18.49 -20.01
C ILE A 45 4.46 -19.66 -20.68
N GLY A 46 4.83 -20.67 -19.90
CA GLY A 46 5.58 -21.84 -20.33
C GLY A 46 7.10 -21.68 -20.21
N ALA A 47 7.61 -20.47 -19.97
CA ALA A 47 9.04 -20.22 -19.82
C ALA A 47 9.60 -20.85 -18.55
N ASP A 48 10.80 -21.42 -18.66
CA ASP A 48 11.58 -21.92 -17.52
C ASP A 48 12.43 -20.78 -16.96
N VAL A 49 12.31 -20.56 -15.65
CA VAL A 49 12.92 -19.42 -14.97
C VAL A 49 13.66 -19.83 -13.70
N GLU A 50 14.71 -19.09 -13.38
CA GLU A 50 15.33 -19.06 -12.06
C GLU A 50 15.07 -17.70 -11.41
N LEU A 51 14.55 -17.73 -10.18
CA LEU A 51 14.22 -16.54 -9.42
C LEU A 51 14.99 -16.53 -8.12
N GLU A 52 15.47 -15.35 -7.74
CA GLU A 52 15.89 -15.05 -6.37
C GLU A 52 15.09 -13.86 -5.88
N GLY A 53 14.76 -13.90 -4.59
CA GLY A 53 13.94 -12.85 -4.02
C GLY A 53 13.62 -13.07 -2.56
N GLU A 54 12.81 -12.16 -2.08
CA GLU A 54 12.41 -12.06 -0.69
C GLU A 54 11.03 -12.70 -0.49
N GLN A 55 10.94 -13.77 0.29
CA GLN A 55 9.67 -14.47 0.51
C GLN A 55 8.82 -13.71 1.53
N LYS A 56 7.75 -13.07 1.05
CA LYS A 56 6.68 -12.53 1.91
C LYS A 56 5.65 -13.63 2.21
N PRO A 57 4.75 -13.44 3.20
CA PRO A 57 3.75 -14.46 3.53
C PRO A 57 2.87 -14.92 2.34
N SER A 58 2.65 -14.06 1.34
CA SER A 58 1.77 -14.36 0.20
C SER A 58 2.48 -14.45 -1.16
N GLU A 59 3.69 -13.92 -1.31
CA GLU A 59 4.36 -13.81 -2.60
C GLU A 59 5.89 -13.68 -2.45
N LEU A 60 6.61 -14.12 -3.49
CA LEU A 60 8.03 -13.88 -3.65
C LEU A 60 8.25 -12.52 -4.32
N LYS A 61 8.91 -11.59 -3.64
CA LYS A 61 9.38 -10.34 -4.24
C LYS A 61 10.69 -10.59 -4.95
N VAL A 62 10.63 -10.65 -6.28
CA VAL A 62 11.77 -11.03 -7.11
C VAL A 62 12.79 -9.90 -7.14
N THR A 63 14.03 -10.22 -6.74
CA THR A 63 15.20 -9.31 -6.82
C THR A 63 16.14 -9.71 -7.95
N ARG A 64 16.06 -10.97 -8.43
CA ARG A 64 16.79 -11.45 -9.61
C ARG A 64 15.89 -12.39 -10.42
N PHE A 65 15.81 -12.13 -11.71
CA PHE A 65 15.09 -12.95 -12.67
C PHE A 65 16.07 -13.49 -13.70
N ALA A 66 15.99 -14.78 -14.03
CA ALA A 66 16.75 -15.37 -15.12
C ALA A 66 15.86 -16.29 -15.97
N CYS A 67 16.03 -16.21 -17.28
CA CYS A 67 15.30 -16.98 -18.29
C CYS A 67 16.19 -17.13 -19.52
N ASP A 68 16.20 -18.31 -20.16
CA ASP A 68 16.97 -18.58 -21.39
C ASP A 68 18.46 -18.18 -21.32
N GLY A 69 19.07 -18.32 -20.14
CA GLY A 69 20.47 -17.95 -19.89
C GLY A 69 20.72 -16.45 -19.68
N ALA A 70 19.74 -15.58 -19.93
CA ALA A 70 19.79 -14.18 -19.56
C ALA A 70 19.42 -13.99 -18.08
N SER A 71 20.11 -13.09 -17.39
CA SER A 71 19.83 -12.78 -15.98
C SER A 71 19.78 -11.27 -15.76
N LEU A 72 18.77 -10.83 -15.02
CA LEU A 72 18.48 -9.43 -14.73
C LEU A 72 18.29 -9.24 -13.22
N ALA A 73 18.93 -8.22 -12.65
CA ALA A 73 18.67 -7.77 -11.30
C ALA A 73 17.51 -6.76 -11.30
N ILE A 74 16.54 -6.96 -10.41
CA ILE A 74 15.39 -6.08 -10.24
C ILE A 74 15.68 -5.15 -9.06
N GLN A 75 15.97 -3.89 -9.36
CA GLN A 75 16.17 -2.89 -8.30
C GLN A 75 14.82 -2.50 -7.71
N ARG A 76 14.59 -2.92 -6.47
CA ARG A 76 13.45 -2.43 -5.69
C ARG A 76 13.76 -1.01 -5.24
N LYS A 77 12.94 -0.04 -5.63
CA LYS A 77 12.90 1.23 -4.89
C LYS A 77 12.43 0.90 -3.49
N GLU A 78 13.28 1.15 -2.49
CA GLU A 78 12.85 1.18 -1.11
C GLU A 78 11.64 2.12 -1.04
N LYS A 79 10.56 1.63 -0.41
CA LYS A 79 9.48 2.54 -0.07
C LYS A 79 10.11 3.57 0.87
N PRO A 80 9.93 4.88 0.64
CA PRO A 80 10.45 5.87 1.56
C PRO A 80 9.96 5.48 2.94
N ASP A 81 10.92 5.28 3.85
CA ASP A 81 10.62 5.05 5.25
C ASP A 81 9.63 6.15 5.65
N HIS A 82 8.48 5.76 6.18
CA HIS A 82 7.53 6.71 6.74
C HIS A 82 8.09 7.15 8.11
N GLY A 83 9.32 7.68 8.08
CA GLY A 83 9.98 8.29 9.20
C GLY A 83 9.05 9.31 9.82
N HIS A 84 8.97 9.25 11.14
CA HIS A 84 8.18 10.08 12.04
C HIS A 84 7.69 11.36 11.36
N HIS A 85 6.40 11.36 11.00
CA HIS A 85 5.80 12.52 10.36
C HIS A 85 6.14 13.77 11.15
N LYS A 86 6.51 14.86 10.45
CA LYS A 86 6.79 16.16 11.09
C LYS A 86 5.75 16.41 12.18
N PRO A 87 6.16 16.83 13.39
CA PRO A 87 5.22 17.21 14.43
C PRO A 87 4.21 18.17 13.82
N ALA A 88 2.94 17.81 13.93
CA ALA A 88 1.83 18.65 13.52
C ALA A 88 0.94 18.78 14.74
N ASP A 89 0.53 20.01 15.03
CA ASP A 89 -0.26 20.32 16.21
C ASP A 89 -1.73 19.92 15.96
N PRO A 90 -2.30 19.00 16.76
CA PRO A 90 -3.72 18.68 16.67
C PRO A 90 -4.63 19.89 16.89
N ALA A 91 -4.17 20.93 17.60
CA ALA A 91 -4.96 22.15 17.82
C ALA A 91 -5.34 22.84 16.50
N THR A 92 -4.45 22.83 15.50
CA THR A 92 -4.70 23.40 14.17
C THR A 92 -5.93 22.75 13.51
N ALA A 93 -6.13 21.44 13.69
CA ALA A 93 -7.29 20.74 13.14
C ALA A 93 -8.59 21.10 13.87
N ILE A 94 -8.54 21.25 15.20
CA ILE A 94 -9.71 21.64 16.02
C ILE A 94 -10.15 23.06 15.68
N GLU A 95 -9.20 23.99 15.57
CA GLU A 95 -9.46 25.38 15.18
C GLU A 95 -10.06 25.47 13.79
N ALA A 96 -9.47 24.78 12.81
CA ALA A 96 -10.01 24.72 11.45
C ALA A 96 -11.45 24.20 11.38
N ALA A 97 -11.76 23.13 12.13
CA ALA A 97 -13.12 22.58 12.21
C ALA A 97 -14.11 23.61 12.79
N ARG A 98 -13.73 24.30 13.88
CA ARG A 98 -14.55 25.36 14.49
C ARG A 98 -14.75 26.56 13.56
N SER A 99 -13.69 27.03 12.90
CA SER A 99 -13.76 28.12 11.92
C SER A 99 -14.66 27.79 10.73
N ALA A 100 -14.79 26.50 10.39
CA ALA A 100 -15.70 26.03 9.34
C ALA A 100 -17.14 25.74 9.83
N GLY A 101 -17.45 26.09 11.09
CA GLY A 101 -18.77 25.94 11.69
C GLY A 101 -19.12 24.52 12.14
N PHE A 102 -18.11 23.66 12.33
CA PHE A 102 -18.31 22.34 12.94
C PHE A 102 -18.01 22.40 14.44
N GLU A 103 -18.81 21.68 15.22
CA GLU A 103 -18.51 21.34 16.60
C GLU A 103 -17.64 20.06 16.62
N PRO A 104 -16.33 20.15 16.96
CA PRO A 104 -15.45 19.00 16.89
C PRO A 104 -15.78 17.98 17.98
N MET A 105 -15.85 16.71 17.60
CA MET A 105 -16.18 15.58 18.45
C MET A 105 -14.95 14.68 18.62
N GLY A 106 -14.37 14.70 19.82
CA GLY A 106 -13.20 13.88 20.15
C GLY A 106 -11.86 14.47 19.70
N ALA A 107 -10.80 13.66 19.80
CA ALA A 107 -9.44 14.08 19.48
C ALA A 107 -9.10 13.85 17.99
N PRO A 108 -8.36 14.76 17.33
CA PRO A 108 -7.88 14.54 15.98
C PRO A 108 -6.99 13.30 15.86
N ARG A 109 -7.32 12.41 14.91
CA ARG A 109 -6.51 11.25 14.54
C ARG A 109 -5.45 11.64 13.50
N ARG A 110 -4.17 11.52 13.86
CA ARG A 110 -3.05 11.80 12.94
C ARG A 110 -2.91 10.72 11.87
N LYS A 111 -3.01 11.13 10.60
CA LYS A 111 -2.58 10.37 9.40
C LYS A 111 -1.31 11.01 8.82
N PRO A 112 -0.55 10.38 7.92
CA PRO A 112 0.70 10.94 7.39
C PRO A 112 0.62 12.38 6.86
N LYS A 113 -0.48 12.73 6.20
CA LYS A 113 -0.64 14.00 5.47
C LYS A 113 -1.75 14.92 6.02
N HIS A 114 -2.55 14.45 6.97
CA HIS A 114 -3.71 15.20 7.49
C HIS A 114 -4.13 14.65 8.86
N PHE A 115 -5.04 15.35 9.50
CA PHE A 115 -5.83 14.88 10.63
C PHE A 115 -7.22 14.45 10.16
N GLU A 116 -7.75 13.43 10.81
CA GLU A 116 -9.17 13.09 10.73
C GLU A 116 -9.82 13.45 12.06
N ILE A 117 -10.92 14.20 12.03
CA ILE A 117 -11.70 14.54 13.23
C ILE A 117 -13.18 14.52 12.88
N ASP A 118 -14.00 13.95 13.77
CA ASP A 118 -15.45 14.01 13.61
C ASP A 118 -15.95 15.39 14.03
N GLY A 119 -16.93 15.93 13.33
CA GLY A 119 -17.50 17.25 13.59
C GLY A 119 -18.99 17.29 13.33
N ARG A 120 -19.74 17.90 14.24
CA ARG A 120 -21.20 18.08 14.08
C ARG A 120 -21.50 19.43 13.46
N ARG A 121 -22.41 19.47 12.48
CA ARG A 121 -22.94 20.72 11.92
C ARG A 121 -24.37 20.50 11.47
N ASN A 122 -25.27 21.41 11.85
CA ASN A 122 -26.69 21.33 11.52
C ASN A 122 -27.36 20.01 11.93
N GLY A 123 -26.97 19.46 13.09
CA GLY A 123 -27.53 18.22 13.62
C GLY A 123 -26.90 16.94 13.06
N GLU A 124 -26.14 17.05 11.97
CA GLU A 124 -25.47 15.95 11.27
C GLU A 124 -24.00 15.80 11.68
N THR A 125 -23.48 14.58 11.63
CA THR A 125 -22.07 14.27 11.95
C THR A 125 -21.25 14.07 10.68
N TYR A 126 -20.05 14.63 10.64
CA TYR A 126 -19.14 14.57 9.50
C TYR A 126 -17.75 14.09 9.93
N GLU A 127 -17.12 13.22 9.14
CA GLU A 127 -15.67 12.95 9.24
C GLU A 127 -14.93 14.03 8.43
N LEU A 128 -14.16 14.87 9.11
CA LEU A 128 -13.37 15.95 8.50
C LEU A 128 -11.94 15.49 8.24
N HIS A 129 -11.45 15.68 7.02
CA HIS A 129 -10.06 15.45 6.65
C HIS A 129 -9.38 16.81 6.54
N ILE A 130 -8.56 17.15 7.53
CA ILE A 130 -7.95 18.48 7.67
C ILE A 130 -6.45 18.35 7.45
N GLU A 131 -5.93 19.01 6.43
CA GLU A 131 -4.50 19.03 6.11
C GLU A 131 -3.70 19.63 7.28
N LEU A 132 -2.38 19.40 7.31
CA LEU A 132 -1.53 19.85 8.43
C LEU A 132 -1.41 21.38 8.55
N ASP A 133 -1.85 22.12 7.53
CA ASP A 133 -1.93 23.59 7.51
C ASP A 133 -3.31 24.12 7.95
N GLY A 134 -4.24 23.24 8.36
CA GLY A 134 -5.59 23.61 8.76
C GLY A 134 -6.60 23.69 7.61
N ARG A 135 -6.22 23.43 6.35
CA ARG A 135 -7.19 23.40 5.25
C ARG A 135 -8.06 22.14 5.33
N ILE A 136 -9.38 22.32 5.42
CA ILE A 136 -10.32 21.20 5.30
C ILE A 136 -10.33 20.72 3.84
N ARG A 137 -9.77 19.54 3.59
CA ARG A 137 -9.72 18.92 2.27
C ARG A 137 -11.02 18.18 1.93
N LYS A 138 -11.67 17.61 2.94
CA LYS A 138 -12.91 16.83 2.78
C LYS A 138 -13.76 16.90 4.04
N ALA A 139 -15.07 16.98 3.88
CA ALA A 139 -16.05 16.73 4.93
C ALA A 139 -17.01 15.64 4.44
N LYS A 140 -16.99 14.47 5.07
CA LYS A 140 -17.81 13.32 4.68
C LYS A 140 -18.93 13.16 5.69
N LEU A 141 -20.19 13.28 5.25
CA LEU A 141 -21.34 12.99 6.10
C LEU A 141 -21.28 11.54 6.58
N ILE A 142 -21.33 11.34 7.90
CA ILE A 142 -21.49 10.05 8.55
C ILE A 142 -23.00 9.86 8.74
N GLY A 143 -23.66 9.32 7.72
CA GLY A 143 -25.05 8.89 7.87
C GLY A 143 -25.12 7.69 8.82
N ASN A 144 -26.09 7.67 9.73
CA ASN A 144 -26.45 6.45 10.46
C ASN A 144 -26.87 5.40 9.44
N GLY A 145 -26.00 4.44 9.15
CA GLY A 145 -26.27 3.35 8.23
C GLY A 145 -26.13 2.00 8.92
N HIS A 146 -27.13 1.61 9.72
CA HIS A 146 -27.78 0.29 9.72
C HIS A 146 -28.79 0.20 10.88
N GLU A 147 -30.09 0.26 10.58
CA GLU A 147 -31.06 -0.53 11.34
C GLU A 147 -30.67 -2.00 11.12
N ALA A 148 -30.32 -2.69 12.20
CA ALA A 148 -30.33 -4.14 12.21
C ALA A 148 -31.80 -4.58 12.19
N ALA A 149 -32.17 -5.33 11.16
CA ALA A 149 -33.37 -6.16 11.16
C ALA A 149 -33.24 -7.27 12.21
#